data_AF-A0A9D1XLR0-F1
#
_entry.id   AF-A0A9D1XLR0-F1
#
_cell.length_a   1.000
_cell.length_b   1.000
_cell.length_c   1.000
_cell.angle_alpha   90.00
_cell.angle_beta   90.00
_cell.angle_gamma   90.00
#
_symmetry.space_group_name_H-M   'P 1'
#
loop_
_entity.id
_entity.type
_entity.pdbx_description
1 polymer ?
#
loop_
_entity_poly.entity_id
_entity_poly.type
_entity_poly.pdbx_seq_one_letter_code
_entity_poly.pdbx_strand_id
1 'polypeptide(L)'
;MIAITDNSEYFNVEITQELYDSIIKLINFKKIRCTCGQKGTLVKIGTYPRHYKIPDRKICIQIQRVMCKHCGRTHAVLVQNMVPSSMLLVATQIEILKSYYNHSLVDFLDQHSAIDLSNIYYVVKNYEKKWKIYLESANLSLESNESNIVNYFLDHHHSQFMQMKRNINIIKY
;
A
#
# COMPACT_ATOMS: atom_id res chain seq x y z
N MET A 1 -9.40 -4.01 -5.17
CA MET A 1 -9.22 -3.23 -3.92
C MET A 1 -9.53 -1.79 -4.25
N ILE A 2 -9.76 -0.94 -3.24
CA ILE A 2 -9.84 0.50 -3.41
C ILE A 2 -8.68 1.09 -2.60
N ALA A 3 -7.83 1.88 -3.24
CA ALA A 3 -6.79 2.64 -2.57
C ALA A 3 -7.28 4.07 -2.37
N ILE A 4 -7.14 4.55 -1.16
CA ILE A 4 -7.48 5.89 -0.76
C ILE A 4 -6.20 6.68 -0.75
N THR A 5 -6.15 7.67 -1.63
CA THR A 5 -5.09 8.67 -1.68
C THR A 5 -5.72 9.99 -1.27
N ASP A 6 -5.14 10.65 -0.30
CA ASP A 6 -5.35 12.07 -0.13
C ASP A 6 -3.96 12.72 -0.20
N ASN A 7 -3.92 14.03 -0.40
CA ASN A 7 -2.64 14.75 -0.45
C ASN A 7 -1.95 14.84 0.93
N SER A 8 -2.47 14.16 1.96
CA SER A 8 -1.82 14.08 3.28
C SER A 8 -0.77 12.98 3.26
N GLU A 9 0.48 13.35 3.58
CA GLU A 9 1.60 12.41 3.57
C GLU A 9 1.58 11.48 4.80
N TYR A 10 0.81 10.39 4.73
CA TYR A 10 0.82 9.32 5.75
C TYR A 10 2.04 8.39 5.68
N PHE A 11 3.09 8.78 4.94
CA PHE A 11 4.31 7.98 4.79
C PHE A 11 5.23 8.10 6.01
N ASN A 12 5.17 9.23 6.72
CA ASN A 12 6.01 9.54 7.87
C ASN A 12 5.30 9.35 9.22
N VAL A 13 4.09 8.79 9.22
CA VAL A 13 3.28 8.57 10.42
C VAL A 13 3.09 7.08 10.63
N GLU A 14 3.32 6.61 11.86
CA GLU A 14 3.05 5.22 12.22
C GLU A 14 1.57 4.90 11.97
N ILE A 15 1.31 3.82 11.24
CA ILE A 15 -0.05 3.38 10.99
C ILE A 15 -0.64 2.71 12.23
N THR A 16 -1.75 3.25 12.72
CA THR A 16 -2.51 2.70 13.85
C THR A 16 -3.96 2.43 13.42
N GLN A 17 -4.71 1.69 14.25
CA GLN A 17 -6.15 1.51 14.02
C GLN A 17 -6.88 2.86 14.03
N GLU A 18 -6.51 3.75 14.95
CA GLU A 18 -7.11 5.07 15.10
C GLU A 18 -6.86 5.96 13.89
N LEU A 19 -5.62 5.98 13.36
CA LEU A 19 -5.28 6.70 12.14
C LEU A 19 -6.05 6.15 10.94
N TYR A 20 -6.11 4.82 10.81
CA TYR A 20 -6.88 4.20 9.74
C TYR A 20 -8.36 4.59 9.83
N ASP A 21 -8.98 4.48 11.01
CA ASP A 21 -10.40 4.78 11.20
C ASP A 21 -10.72 6.26 10.99
N SER A 22 -9.81 7.17 11.37
CA SER A 22 -9.99 8.60 11.12
C SER A 22 -10.03 8.90 9.62
N ILE A 23 -9.15 8.28 8.83
CA ILE A 23 -9.16 8.38 7.36
C ILE A 23 -10.45 7.79 6.79
N ILE A 24 -10.86 6.59 7.24
CA ILE A 24 -12.07 5.93 6.74
C ILE A 24 -13.34 6.73 7.03
N LYS A 25 -13.40 7.49 8.13
CA LYS A 25 -14.52 8.38 8.47
C LYS A 25 -14.68 9.54 7.48
N LEU A 26 -13.58 10.03 6.91
CA LEU A 26 -13.58 11.15 5.97
C LEU A 26 -14.00 10.75 4.55
N ILE A 27 -14.02 9.45 4.23
CA ILE A 27 -14.32 8.95 2.90
C ILE A 27 -15.82 9.00 2.60
N ASN A 28 -16.18 9.69 1.52
CA ASN A 28 -17.51 9.59 0.93
C ASN A 28 -17.58 8.47 -0.11
N PHE A 29 -17.98 7.26 0.31
CA PHE A 29 -18.08 6.08 -0.57
C PHE A 29 -19.01 6.25 -1.77
N LYS A 30 -19.96 7.21 -1.74
CA LYS A 30 -20.81 7.50 -2.91
C LYS A 30 -20.02 8.11 -4.07
N LYS A 31 -18.87 8.73 -3.78
CA LYS A 31 -17.99 9.33 -4.79
C LYS A 31 -17.00 8.32 -5.39
N ILE A 32 -16.85 7.14 -4.78
CA ILE A 32 -15.89 6.13 -5.22
C ILE A 32 -16.47 5.28 -6.36
N ARG A 33 -15.62 4.98 -7.34
CA ARG A 33 -15.92 4.05 -8.45
C ARG A 33 -15.51 2.62 -8.07
N CYS A 34 -16.32 1.64 -8.43
CA CYS A 34 -15.99 0.22 -8.35
C CYS A 34 -15.13 -0.22 -9.55
N THR A 35 -14.33 -1.29 -9.40
CA THR A 35 -13.53 -1.88 -10.50
C THR A 35 -14.37 -2.35 -11.70
N CYS A 36 -15.69 -2.46 -11.55
CA CYS A 36 -16.61 -2.70 -12.67
C CYS A 36 -17.03 -1.42 -13.42
N GLY A 37 -16.48 -0.27 -13.06
CA GLY A 37 -16.79 1.03 -13.68
C GLY A 37 -17.91 1.81 -13.02
N GLN A 38 -18.76 1.21 -12.18
CA GLN A 38 -19.92 1.92 -11.60
C GLN A 38 -19.55 2.80 -10.40
N LYS A 39 -20.13 3.99 -10.32
CA LYS A 39 -19.92 4.97 -9.26
C LYS A 39 -21.11 4.97 -8.29
N GLY A 40 -20.87 5.18 -7.00
CA GLY A 40 -21.94 5.36 -6.01
C GLY A 40 -22.65 4.07 -5.58
N THR A 41 -22.16 2.91 -6.01
CA THR A 41 -22.75 1.59 -5.72
C THR A 41 -22.09 0.88 -4.55
N LEU A 42 -21.04 1.45 -3.96
CA LEU A 42 -20.26 0.85 -2.88
C LEU A 42 -20.93 1.08 -1.53
N VAL A 43 -21.17 0.00 -0.80
CA VAL A 43 -21.72 0.01 0.56
C VAL A 43 -20.78 -0.68 1.54
N LYS A 44 -20.65 -0.15 2.75
CA LYS A 44 -19.90 -0.79 3.84
C LYS A 44 -20.59 -2.10 4.24
N ILE A 45 -19.82 -3.18 4.37
CA ILE A 45 -20.37 -4.52 4.71
C ILE A 45 -19.70 -5.19 5.92
N GLY A 46 -18.58 -4.66 6.40
CA GLY A 46 -17.85 -5.21 7.55
C GLY A 46 -16.37 -4.89 7.49
N THR A 47 -15.59 -5.50 8.37
CA THR A 47 -14.12 -5.37 8.41
C THR A 47 -13.45 -6.75 8.32
N TYR A 48 -12.13 -6.76 8.13
CA TYR A 48 -11.32 -7.96 8.32
C TYR A 48 -9.95 -7.60 8.92
N PRO A 49 -9.35 -8.49 9.72
CA PRO A 49 -8.03 -8.26 10.29
C PRO A 49 -6.96 -8.35 9.20
N ARG A 50 -6.05 -7.38 9.19
CA ARG A 50 -4.85 -7.40 8.36
C ARG A 50 -3.63 -7.02 9.18
N HIS A 51 -2.58 -7.82 9.06
CA HIS A 51 -1.36 -7.61 9.82
C HIS A 51 -0.32 -6.82 9.03
N TYR A 52 0.38 -5.93 9.73
CA TYR A 52 1.53 -5.21 9.20
C TYR A 52 2.71 -5.33 10.16
N LYS A 53 3.92 -5.40 9.60
CA LYS A 53 5.16 -5.25 10.34
C LYS A 53 5.54 -3.77 10.29
N ILE A 54 5.65 -3.17 11.47
CA ILE A 54 6.30 -1.88 11.71
C ILE A 54 7.66 -2.16 12.36
N PRO A 55 8.54 -1.18 12.60
CA PRO A 55 9.93 -1.45 12.95
C PRO A 55 10.14 -2.48 14.06
N ASP A 56 9.47 -2.30 15.20
CA ASP A 56 9.69 -3.10 16.41
C ASP A 56 8.67 -4.24 16.61
N ARG A 57 7.51 -4.17 15.95
CA ARG A 57 6.39 -5.10 16.21
C ARG A 57 5.52 -5.38 15.00
N LYS A 58 4.64 -6.37 15.18
CA LYS A 58 3.55 -6.67 14.25
C LYS A 58 2.24 -6.13 14.82
N ILE A 59 1.54 -5.31 14.03
CA ILE A 59 0.23 -4.77 14.39
C ILE A 59 -0.88 -5.44 13.56
N CYS A 60 -2.12 -5.34 14.02
CA CYS A 60 -3.31 -5.78 13.29
C CYS A 60 -4.27 -4.60 13.12
N ILE A 61 -4.63 -4.30 11.87
CA ILE A 61 -5.62 -3.28 11.50
C ILE A 61 -6.88 -3.96 10.99
N GLN A 62 -8.04 -3.55 11.49
CA GLN A 62 -9.36 -3.95 11.01
C GLN A 62 -9.70 -3.14 9.76
N ILE A 63 -9.45 -3.72 8.60
CA ILE A 63 -9.63 -3.07 7.30
C ILE A 63 -11.10 -3.08 6.90
N GLN A 64 -11.65 -1.90 6.60
CA GLN A 64 -12.99 -1.73 6.05
C GLN A 64 -13.15 -2.47 4.73
N ARG A 65 -14.24 -3.24 4.62
CA ARG A 65 -14.71 -3.87 3.39
C ARG A 65 -15.95 -3.16 2.87
N VAL A 66 -16.00 -2.97 1.56
CA VAL A 66 -17.17 -2.46 0.85
C VAL A 66 -17.58 -3.43 -0.24
N MET A 67 -18.88 -3.52 -0.51
CA MET A 67 -19.44 -4.31 -1.59
C MET A 67 -20.06 -3.39 -2.64
N CYS A 68 -19.80 -3.67 -3.91
CA CYS A 68 -20.50 -3.01 -5.01
C CYS A 68 -21.87 -3.66 -5.21
N LYS A 69 -22.95 -2.91 -4.98
CA LYS A 69 -24.33 -3.38 -5.21
C LYS A 69 -24.65 -3.73 -6.66
N HIS A 70 -23.86 -3.22 -7.62
CA HIS A 70 -24.08 -3.52 -9.04
C HIS A 70 -23.42 -4.84 -9.48
N CYS A 71 -22.16 -5.09 -9.11
CA CYS A 71 -21.44 -6.29 -9.57
C CYS A 71 -21.23 -7.35 -8.49
N GLY A 72 -21.71 -7.13 -7.26
CA GLY A 72 -21.56 -8.03 -6.11
C GLY A 72 -20.14 -8.16 -5.56
N ARG A 73 -19.12 -7.58 -6.20
CA ARG A 73 -17.73 -7.70 -5.78
C ARG A 73 -17.48 -6.97 -4.45
N THR A 74 -16.71 -7.61 -3.59
CA THR A 74 -16.20 -7.01 -2.35
C THR A 74 -14.79 -6.44 -2.56
N HIS A 75 -14.51 -5.31 -1.93
CA HIS A 75 -13.23 -4.63 -1.96
C HIS A 75 -12.76 -4.32 -0.54
N ALA A 76 -11.49 -4.58 -0.27
CA ALA A 76 -10.78 -3.96 0.85
C ALA A 76 -10.49 -2.49 0.52
N VAL A 77 -10.63 -1.62 1.52
CA VAL A 77 -10.31 -0.19 1.44
C VAL A 77 -8.97 0.02 2.13
N LEU A 78 -7.92 0.27 1.36
CA LEU A 78 -6.58 0.50 1.86
C LEU A 78 -6.20 1.97 1.72
N VAL A 79 -5.36 2.47 2.62
CA VAL A 79 -4.75 3.80 2.48
C VAL A 79 -3.45 3.70 1.69
N GLN A 80 -2.99 4.82 1.12
CA GLN A 80 -1.90 4.87 0.13
C GLN A 80 -0.60 4.18 0.55
N ASN A 81 -0.27 4.11 1.84
CA ASN A 81 0.96 3.45 2.31
C ASN A 81 0.82 1.91 2.40
N MET A 82 -0.38 1.35 2.26
CA MET A 82 -0.62 -0.09 2.42
C MET A 82 -0.51 -0.85 1.09
N VAL A 83 0.44 -1.79 0.99
CA VAL A 83 0.63 -2.63 -0.21
C VAL A 83 -0.26 -3.86 -0.17
N PRO A 84 -1.05 -4.19 -1.19
CA PRO A 84 -1.87 -5.41 -1.23
C PRO A 84 -1.05 -6.69 -1.08
N SER A 85 -1.55 -7.65 -0.30
CA SER A 85 -0.90 -8.95 -0.04
C SER A 85 0.47 -8.90 0.64
N SER A 86 0.99 -7.72 0.98
CA SER A 86 2.21 -7.54 1.79
C SER A 86 1.87 -7.30 3.26
N MET A 87 2.77 -7.69 4.17
CA MET A 87 2.73 -7.19 5.56
C MET A 87 3.58 -5.94 5.74
N LEU A 88 4.34 -5.52 4.72
CA LEU A 88 5.14 -4.30 4.76
C LEU A 88 4.40 -3.16 4.09
N LEU A 89 4.57 -1.96 4.64
CA LEU A 89 4.11 -0.72 4.02
C LEU A 89 4.98 -0.38 2.80
N VAL A 90 4.53 0.57 1.97
CA VAL A 90 5.33 1.05 0.84
C VAL A 90 6.61 1.71 1.36
N ALA A 91 6.48 2.61 2.34
CA ALA A 91 7.62 3.34 2.92
C ALA A 91 8.72 2.37 3.42
N THR A 92 8.34 1.38 4.22
CA THR A 92 9.27 0.34 4.71
C THR A 92 9.92 -0.45 3.58
N GLN A 93 9.20 -0.74 2.50
CA GLN A 93 9.79 -1.46 1.35
C GLN A 93 10.77 -0.58 0.57
N ILE A 94 10.51 0.72 0.46
CA ILE A 94 11.44 1.68 -0.14
C ILE A 94 12.69 1.80 0.73
N GLU A 95 12.53 1.92 2.05
CA GLU A 95 13.64 1.98 3.00
C GLU A 95 14.54 0.74 2.93
N ILE A 96 13.94 -0.48 2.89
CA ILE A 96 14.70 -1.72 2.65
C ILE A 96 15.53 -1.64 1.36
N LEU A 97 14.94 -1.13 0.27
CA LEU A 97 15.64 -1.04 -1.01
C LEU A 97 16.78 -0.01 -0.95
N LYS A 98 16.56 1.15 -0.31
CA LYS A 98 17.62 2.14 -0.08
C LYS A 98 18.77 1.54 0.72
N SER A 99 18.48 0.87 1.84
CA SER A 99 19.50 0.23 2.66
C SER A 99 20.22 -0.92 1.93
N TYR A 100 19.52 -1.66 1.07
CA TYR A 100 20.13 -2.68 0.22
C TYR A 100 21.15 -2.09 -0.75
N TYR A 101 20.79 -1.03 -1.49
CA TYR A 101 21.69 -0.40 -2.46
C TYR A 101 22.81 0.41 -1.81
N ASN A 102 22.60 0.93 -0.60
CA ASN A 102 23.60 1.67 0.16
C ASN A 102 24.45 0.77 1.07
N HIS A 103 24.30 -0.55 0.99
CA HIS A 103 25.03 -1.53 1.80
C HIS A 103 24.87 -1.34 3.33
N SER A 104 23.72 -0.83 3.78
CA SER A 104 23.41 -0.53 5.19
C SER A 104 22.26 -1.38 5.76
N LEU A 105 22.08 -2.61 5.24
CA LEU A 105 21.02 -3.51 5.74
C LEU A 105 21.20 -3.94 7.20
N VAL A 106 22.43 -3.97 7.71
CA VAL A 106 22.69 -4.29 9.12
C VAL A 106 22.07 -3.22 10.01
N ASP A 107 22.38 -1.94 9.76
CA ASP A 107 21.82 -0.80 10.49
C ASP A 107 20.29 -0.76 10.39
N PHE A 108 19.75 -1.07 9.20
CA PHE A 108 18.30 -1.17 9.00
C PHE A 108 17.67 -2.24 9.90
N LEU A 109 18.25 -3.44 9.94
CA LEU A 109 17.75 -4.56 10.75
C LEU A 109 17.84 -4.28 12.25
N ASP A 110 18.89 -3.58 12.70
CA ASP A 110 19.05 -3.17 14.09
C ASP A 110 17.92 -2.23 14.55
N GLN A 111 17.41 -1.40 13.63
CA GLN A 111 16.27 -0.52 13.89
C GLN A 111 14.90 -1.18 13.67
N HIS A 112 14.86 -2.33 12.98
CA HIS A 112 13.64 -2.99 12.53
C HIS A 112 13.55 -4.45 12.98
N SER A 113 13.50 -4.69 14.30
CA SER A 113 13.49 -6.03 14.89
C SER A 113 12.35 -6.95 14.45
N ALA A 114 11.23 -6.41 13.94
CA ALA A 114 10.14 -7.22 13.41
C ALA A 114 10.31 -7.65 11.95
N ILE A 115 11.29 -7.08 11.23
CA ILE A 115 11.57 -7.35 9.82
C ILE A 115 12.72 -8.35 9.74
N ASP A 116 12.52 -9.43 8.97
CA ASP A 116 13.49 -10.51 8.85
C ASP A 116 14.14 -10.54 7.45
N LEU A 117 15.22 -11.31 7.32
CA LEU A 117 15.94 -11.48 6.04
C LEU A 117 15.04 -12.02 4.91
N SER A 118 14.01 -12.82 5.25
CA SER A 118 13.08 -13.32 4.25
C SER A 118 12.22 -12.20 3.67
N ASN A 119 11.85 -11.21 4.49
CA ASN A 119 11.18 -10.00 4.05
C ASN A 119 12.07 -9.17 3.12
N ILE A 120 13.34 -8.96 3.50
CA ILE A 120 14.31 -8.22 2.68
C ILE A 120 14.51 -8.91 1.33
N TYR A 121 14.83 -10.21 1.33
CA TYR A 121 15.00 -10.99 0.12
C TYR A 121 13.77 -10.91 -0.79
N TYR A 122 12.58 -11.01 -0.19
CA TYR A 122 11.32 -10.91 -0.92
C TYR A 122 11.16 -9.54 -1.60
N VAL A 123 11.41 -8.45 -0.87
CA VAL A 123 11.30 -7.06 -1.37
C VAL A 123 12.29 -6.82 -2.50
N VAL A 124 13.58 -7.07 -2.27
CA VAL A 124 14.65 -6.84 -3.26
C VAL A 124 14.38 -7.65 -4.53
N LYS A 125 14.07 -8.95 -4.40
CA LYS A 125 13.77 -9.83 -5.54
C LYS A 125 12.58 -9.32 -6.36
N ASN A 126 11.50 -8.90 -5.70
CA ASN A 126 10.31 -8.40 -6.40
C ASN A 126 10.59 -7.06 -7.09
N TYR A 127 11.38 -6.19 -6.46
CA TYR A 127 11.78 -4.93 -7.06
C TYR A 127 12.63 -5.13 -8.31
N GLU A 128 13.73 -5.87 -8.20
CA GLU A 128 14.67 -6.14 -9.30
C GLU A 128 13.98 -6.84 -10.47
N LYS A 129 13.11 -7.82 -10.18
CA LYS A 129 12.43 -8.59 -11.22
C LYS A 129 11.41 -7.78 -12.03
N LYS A 130 10.81 -6.75 -11.44
CA LYS A 130 9.62 -6.10 -12.03
C LYS A 130 9.63 -4.59 -11.86
N TRP A 131 9.70 -4.11 -10.63
CA TRP A 131 9.33 -2.73 -10.32
C TRP A 131 10.39 -1.71 -10.67
N LYS A 132 11.67 -2.10 -10.69
CA LYS A 132 12.78 -1.26 -11.08
C LYS A 132 12.59 -0.63 -12.46
N ILE A 133 12.30 -1.45 -13.47
CA ILE A 133 12.09 -1.00 -14.86
C ILE A 133 10.91 -0.04 -14.95
N TYR A 134 9.82 -0.30 -14.24
CA TYR A 134 8.67 0.62 -14.24
C TYR A 134 9.00 1.96 -13.57
N LEU A 135 9.72 1.93 -12.45
CA LEU A 135 10.14 3.13 -11.74
C LEU A 135 11.08 3.99 -12.60
N GLU A 136 12.06 3.35 -13.25
CA GLU A 136 12.99 4.01 -14.18
C GLU A 136 12.26 4.57 -15.41
N SER A 137 11.31 3.81 -15.98
CA SER A 137 10.51 4.29 -17.12
C SER A 137 9.60 5.48 -16.78
N ALA A 138 9.29 5.66 -15.50
CA ALA A 138 8.55 6.80 -14.97
C ALA A 138 9.44 8.03 -14.73
N ASN A 139 10.75 7.92 -14.98
CA ASN A 139 11.76 8.90 -14.57
C ASN A 139 11.71 9.19 -13.05
N LEU A 140 11.41 8.15 -12.26
CA LEU A 140 11.41 8.17 -10.81
C LEU A 140 12.57 7.32 -10.29
N SER A 141 12.93 7.55 -9.03
CA SER A 141 13.96 6.79 -8.31
C SER A 141 13.48 6.46 -6.90
N LEU A 142 14.21 5.62 -6.18
CA LEU A 142 13.93 5.37 -4.77
C LEU A 142 14.07 6.63 -3.91
N GLU A 143 14.81 7.64 -4.38
CA GLU A 143 14.94 8.94 -3.71
C GLU A 143 13.78 9.90 -4.00
N SER A 144 12.87 9.53 -4.90
CA SER A 144 11.65 10.31 -5.12
C SER A 144 10.74 10.20 -3.89
N ASN A 145 10.00 11.28 -3.60
CA ASN A 145 8.98 11.28 -2.54
C ASN A 145 8.02 10.07 -2.70
N GLU A 146 7.74 9.38 -1.61
CA GLU A 146 6.96 8.14 -1.62
C GLU A 146 5.55 8.36 -2.16
N SER A 147 4.94 9.50 -1.86
CA SER A 147 3.62 9.88 -2.40
C SER A 147 3.67 10.01 -3.92
N ASN A 148 4.75 10.57 -4.48
CA ASN A 148 4.91 10.69 -5.93
C ASN A 148 5.04 9.31 -6.59
N ILE A 149 5.82 8.42 -6.00
CA ILE A 149 5.94 7.02 -6.48
C ILE A 149 4.55 6.35 -6.44
N VAL A 150 3.90 6.34 -5.28
CA VAL A 150 2.60 5.68 -5.12
C VAL A 150 1.54 6.25 -6.06
N ASN A 151 1.43 7.58 -6.16
CA ASN A 151 0.47 8.22 -7.04
C ASN A 151 0.71 7.86 -8.50
N TYR A 152 1.97 7.90 -8.97
CA TYR A 152 2.31 7.51 -10.33
C TYR A 152 1.81 6.09 -10.65
N PHE A 153 2.08 5.13 -9.76
CA PHE A 153 1.69 3.73 -9.97
C PHE A 153 0.18 3.51 -9.90
N LEU A 154 -0.52 4.20 -9.01
CA LEU A 154 -1.98 4.15 -8.92
C LEU A 154 -2.64 4.73 -10.18
N ASP A 155 -2.10 5.83 -10.70
CA ASP A 155 -2.64 6.56 -11.86
C ASP A 155 -2.36 5.83 -13.19
N HIS A 156 -1.12 5.36 -13.40
CA HIS A 156 -0.69 4.82 -14.69
C HIS A 156 -0.75 3.29 -14.78
N HIS A 157 -0.67 2.59 -13.64
CA HIS A 157 -0.64 1.13 -13.60
C HIS A 157 -1.82 0.51 -12.87
N HIS A 158 -2.73 1.31 -12.30
CA HIS A 158 -3.89 0.87 -11.52
C HIS A 158 -3.53 -0.20 -10.47
N SER A 159 -2.33 -0.07 -9.90
CA SER A 159 -1.75 -0.99 -8.93
C SER A 159 -0.85 -0.22 -7.97
N GLN A 160 -0.68 -0.75 -6.77
CA GLN A 160 0.19 -0.15 -5.78
C GLN A 160 1.65 -0.51 -6.10
N PHE A 161 2.58 0.42 -5.89
CA PHE A 161 4.00 0.12 -5.99
C PHE A 161 4.35 -1.08 -5.08
N MET A 162 5.20 -1.98 -5.57
CA MET A 162 5.55 -3.25 -4.91
C MET A 162 4.40 -4.27 -4.73
N GLN A 163 3.22 -4.05 -5.31
CA GLN A 163 2.12 -5.03 -5.30
C GLN A 163 2.47 -6.36 -5.99
N MET A 164 2.33 -7.47 -5.27
CA MET A 164 2.70 -8.78 -5.81
C MET A 164 1.77 -9.29 -6.92
N LYS A 165 0.46 -9.27 -6.67
CA LYS A 165 -0.54 -9.95 -7.51
C LYS A 165 -1.19 -8.97 -8.49
N ARG A 166 -1.10 -9.26 -9.80
CA ARG A 166 -1.73 -8.47 -10.88
C ARG A 166 -3.26 -8.38 -10.80
N ASN A 167 -3.93 -9.37 -10.18
CA ASN A 167 -5.39 -9.48 -10.24
C ASN A 167 -6.15 -8.54 -9.28
N ILE A 168 -5.43 -7.72 -8.50
CA ILE A 168 -6.07 -6.74 -7.64
C ILE A 168 -6.06 -5.41 -8.39
N ASN A 169 -7.09 -5.19 -9.21
CA ASN A 169 -7.34 -3.86 -9.77
C ASN A 169 -7.54 -2.89 -8.61
N ILE A 170 -6.80 -1.79 -8.62
CA ILE A 170 -6.94 -0.70 -7.68
C ILE A 170 -7.63 0.47 -8.37
N ILE A 171 -8.62 1.03 -7.67
CA ILE A 171 -9.16 2.34 -8.01
C ILE A 171 -8.67 3.33 -6.96
N LYS A 172 -8.14 4.44 -7.45
CA LYS A 172 -7.77 5.62 -6.68
C LYS A 172 -9.04 6.45 -6.37
N TYR A 173 -9.13 6.96 -5.15
CA TYR A 173 -10.16 7.91 -4.71
C TYR A 173 -9.57 9.29 -4.55
#